data_AF-A0A842LHA7-F1
#
_entry.id   AF-A0A842LHA7-F1
#
_cell.length_a   1.000
_cell.length_b   1.000
_cell.length_c   1.000
_cell.angle_alpha   90.00
_cell.angle_beta   90.00
_cell.angle_gamma   90.00
#
_symmetry.space_group_name_H-M   'P 1'
#
loop_
_entity.id
_entity.type
_entity.pdbx_description
1 polymer ?
#
loop_
_entity_poly.entity_id
_entity_poly.type
_entity_poly.pdbx_seq_one_letter_code
_entity_poly.pdbx_strand_id
1 'polypeptide(L)' 'MKSIRSTRYRPVHASNKIRHCYFGVRVTPEMRDQLIQLARERNISISAIIREMLAAKIEEYERKGLTDASA' A
#
# COMPACT_ATOMS: atom_id res chain seq x y z
N MET A 1 -55.80 -8.79 16.13
CA MET A 1 -54.75 -9.72 15.67
C MET A 1 -54.36 -9.34 14.24
N LYS A 2 -53.20 -8.73 14.03
CA LYS A 2 -52.64 -8.40 12.70
C LYS A 2 -51.20 -8.91 12.64
N SER A 3 -50.93 -9.80 11.68
CA SER A 3 -49.66 -10.48 11.48
C SER A 3 -48.52 -9.50 11.25
N ILE A 4 -47.42 -9.68 11.98
CA ILE A 4 -46.15 -9.01 11.71
C ILE A 4 -45.66 -9.51 10.35
N ARG A 5 -45.66 -8.63 9.34
CA ARG A 5 -45.08 -8.95 8.03
C ARG A 5 -43.60 -9.23 8.26
N SER A 6 -43.17 -10.45 7.94
CA SER A 6 -41.77 -10.87 7.91
C SER A 6 -40.93 -9.77 7.23
N THR A 7 -40.22 -8.98 8.03
CA THR A 7 -39.17 -8.11 7.55
C THR A 7 -38.13 -9.04 6.95
N ARG A 8 -38.14 -9.15 5.61
CA ARG A 8 -37.14 -9.90 4.87
C ARG A 8 -35.78 -9.37 5.30
N TYR A 9 -35.06 -10.17 6.07
CA TYR A 9 -33.65 -9.98 6.35
C TYR A 9 -32.96 -9.98 4.99
N ARG A 10 -32.69 -8.79 4.44
CA ARG A 10 -31.76 -8.65 3.33
C ARG A 10 -30.38 -8.74 3.98
N PRO A 11 -29.60 -9.81 3.76
CA PRO A 11 -28.22 -9.80 4.19
C PRO A 11 -27.56 -8.61 3.50
N VAL A 12 -27.24 -7.58 4.29
CA VAL A 12 -26.44 -6.45 3.83
C VAL A 12 -25.13 -7.08 3.42
N HIS A 13 -24.89 -7.20 2.11
CA HIS A 13 -23.62 -7.70 1.58
C HIS A 13 -22.54 -6.75 2.10
N ALA A 14 -21.91 -7.11 3.21
CA ALA A 14 -20.65 -6.55 3.64
C ALA A 14 -19.64 -6.96 2.56
N SER A 15 -19.56 -6.13 1.51
CA SER A 15 -18.51 -6.18 0.53
C SER A 15 -17.20 -6.01 1.30
N ASN A 16 -16.56 -7.13 1.64
CA ASN A 16 -15.27 -7.21 2.29
C ASN A 16 -14.18 -6.80 1.27
N LYS A 17 -14.28 -5.57 0.76
CA LYS A 17 -13.36 -5.03 -0.22
C LYS A 17 -12.13 -4.57 0.55
N ILE A 18 -11.06 -5.37 0.47
CA ILE A 18 -9.72 -4.98 0.89
C ILE A 18 -9.41 -3.62 0.24
N ARG A 19 -9.18 -2.60 1.08
CA ARG A 19 -8.94 -1.22 0.63
C ARG A 19 -7.52 -1.13 0.08
N HIS A 20 -7.36 -1.31 -1.22
CA HIS A 20 -6.08 -1.04 -1.89
C HIS A 20 -5.80 0.47 -1.86
N CYS A 21 -4.79 0.88 -1.09
CA CYS A 21 -4.31 2.25 -1.07
C CYS A 21 -3.19 2.39 -2.11
N TYR A 22 -3.37 3.33 -3.05
CA TYR A 22 -2.36 3.67 -4.04
C TYR A 22 -1.72 4.99 -3.66
N PHE A 23 -0.39 5.03 -3.59
CA PHE A 23 0.38 6.25 -3.33
C PHE A 23 1.00 6.75 -4.64
N GLY A 24 0.76 8.03 -4.95
CA GLY A 24 1.45 8.71 -6.05
C GLY A 24 2.74 9.34 -5.55
N VAL A 25 3.88 8.85 -6.01
CA VAL A 25 5.20 9.43 -5.68
C VAL A 25 5.66 10.27 -6.87
N ARG A 26 6.05 11.52 -6.63
CA ARG A 26 6.72 12.33 -7.65
C ARG A 26 8.19 11.95 -7.71
N VAL A 27 8.63 11.56 -8.89
CA VAL A 27 10.02 11.18 -9.18
C VAL A 27 10.50 11.89 -10.43
N THR A 28 11.81 12.06 -10.58
CA THR A 28 12.38 12.58 -11.82
C THR A 28 12.18 11.56 -12.96
N PRO A 29 12.16 12.01 -14.23
CA PRO A 29 12.06 11.09 -15.37
C PRO A 29 13.15 10.02 -15.36
N GLU A 30 14.40 10.41 -15.08
CA GLU A 30 15.53 9.48 -15.00
C GLU A 30 15.32 8.38 -13.95
N MET A 31 14.84 8.76 -12.75
CA MET A 31 14.58 7.78 -11.69
C MET A 31 13.40 6.88 -12.03
N ARG A 32 12.40 7.39 -12.75
CA ARG A 32 11.30 6.56 -13.27
C ARG A 32 11.81 5.50 -14.24
N ASP A 33 12.66 5.87 -15.19
CA ASP A 33 13.21 4.92 -16.18
C ASP A 33 14.07 3.85 -15.50
N GLN A 34 14.91 4.24 -14.53
CA GLN A 34 15.67 3.28 -13.71
C GLN A 34 14.76 2.30 -12.96
N LEU A 35 13.68 2.79 -12.33
CA LEU A 35 12.73 1.93 -11.63
C LEU A 35 12.00 0.96 -12.57
N ILE A 36 11.66 1.41 -13.78
CA ILE A 36 11.03 0.55 -14.80
C ILE A 36 12.00 -0.52 -15.27
N GLN A 37 13.26 -0.16 -15.53
CA GLN A 37 14.28 -1.11 -15.96
C GLN A 37 14.51 -2.17 -14.89
N LEU A 38 14.72 -1.76 -13.63
CA LEU A 38 14.93 -2.67 -12.51
C LEU A 38 13.73 -3.59 -12.25
N ALA A 39 12.51 -3.08 -12.43
CA ALA A 39 11.27 -3.86 -12.34
C ALA A 39 11.23 -4.97 -13.39
N ARG A 40 11.67 -4.68 -14.61
CA ARG A 40 11.74 -5.65 -15.71
C ARG A 40 12.80 -6.70 -15.47
N GLU A 41 14.01 -6.28 -15.08
CA GLU A 41 15.14 -7.19 -14.82
C GLU A 41 14.82 -8.19 -13.71
N ARG A 42 14.18 -7.72 -12.63
CA ARG A 42 13.82 -8.56 -11.49
C ARG A 42 12.45 -9.26 -11.64
N ASN A 43 11.73 -9.00 -12.74
CA ASN A 43 10.37 -9.50 -12.99
C ASN A 43 9.39 -9.22 -11.85
N ILE A 44 9.46 -8.04 -11.23
CA ILE A 44 8.63 -7.62 -10.09
C ILE A 44 7.95 -6.28 -10.35
N SER A 45 6.91 -5.97 -9.59
CA SER A 45 6.22 -4.67 -9.68
C SER A 45 7.10 -3.52 -9.15
N ILE A 46 6.98 -2.33 -9.75
CA ILE A 46 7.64 -1.10 -9.28
C ILE A 46 7.29 -0.82 -7.81
N SER A 47 6.04 -1.06 -7.40
CA SER A 47 5.61 -0.91 -6.00
C SER A 47 6.30 -1.88 -5.03
N ALA A 48 6.75 -3.04 -5.49
CA ALA A 48 7.56 -3.96 -4.67
C ALA A 48 8.97 -3.40 -4.48
N ILE A 49 9.59 -2.91 -5.56
CA ILE A 49 10.92 -2.26 -5.50
C ILE A 49 10.91 -1.07 -4.53
N ILE A 50 9.92 -0.18 -4.65
CA ILE A 50 9.82 1.00 -3.78
C ILE A 50 9.68 0.57 -2.31
N ARG A 51 8.93 -0.50 -2.02
CA ARG A 51 8.79 -1.03 -0.66
C ARG A 51 10.10 -1.59 -0.12
N GLU A 52 10.85 -2.36 -0.92
CA GLU A 52 12.17 -2.86 -0.53
C GLU A 52 13.16 -1.71 -0.26
N MET A 53 13.17 -0.69 -1.13
CA MET A 53 14.03 0.48 -0.95
C MET A 53 13.68 1.27 0.31
N LEU A 54 12.39 1.45 0.59
CA LEU A 54 11.92 2.11 1.81
C LEU A 54 12.31 1.31 3.06
N ALA A 55 12.13 -0.01 3.05
CA ALA A 55 12.52 -0.87 4.17
C ALA A 55 14.02 -0.75 4.47
N ALA A 56 14.86 -0.91 3.43
CA ALA A 56 16.31 -0.77 3.57
C ALA A 56 16.73 0.62 4.09
N LYS A 57 16.01 1.68 3.66
CA LYS A 57 16.28 3.02 4.18
C LYS A 57 15.85 3.20 5.63
N ILE A 58 14.69 2.70 6.02
CA ILE A 58 14.23 2.75 7.42
C ILE A 58 15.25 2.03 8.31
N GLU A 59 15.70 0.83 7.95
CA GLU A 59 16.73 0.10 8.70
C GLU A 59 18.05 0.88 8.79
N GLU A 60 18.44 1.57 7.71
CA GLU A 60 19.62 2.44 7.70
C GLU A 60 19.44 3.63 8.66
N TYR A 61 18.26 4.25 8.71
CA TYR A 61 17.95 5.34 9.64
C TYR A 61 17.94 4.89 11.09
N GLU A 62 17.33 3.74 11.38
CA GLU A 62 17.31 3.13 12.72
C GLU A 62 18.73 2.82 13.19
N ARG A 63 19.57 2.21 12.33
CA ARG A 63 20.96 1.89 12.66
C ARG A 63 21.82 3.13 12.88
N LYS A 64 21.54 4.23 12.18
CA LYS A 64 22.23 5.52 12.35
C LYS A 64 21.81 6.26 13.62
N GLY A 65 20.87 5.73 14.41
CA GLY A 65 20.41 6.38 15.63
C GLY A 65 19.70 7.71 15.37
N LEU A 66 19.19 7.93 14.16
CA LEU A 66 18.42 9.13 13.78
C LEU A 66 16.94 9.02 14.23
N THR A 67 16.67 8.27 15.29
CA THR A 67 15.42 8.25 16.04
C THR A 67 15.41 9.39 17.08
N ASP A 68 15.61 10.62 16.63
CA ASP A 68 15.31 11.82 17.42
C ASP A 68 14.57 12.83 16.54
N ALA A 69 13.26 12.64 16.47
CA ALA A 69 12.29 13.69 16.14
C ALA A 69 10.93 13.28 16.74
N SER A 70 10.84 13.53 18.05
CA SER A 70 9.65 13.75 18.88
C SER A 70 8.32 13.13 18.43
N ALA A 71 7.88 12.14 19.23
CA ALA A 71 6.47 11.99 19.55
C ALA A 71 5.87 13.30 20.13
#